data_AF-A0A2I8F4Y6-F1
#
_entry.id   AF-A0A2I8F4Y6-F1
#
_cell.length_a   1.000
_cell.length_b   1.000
_cell.length_c   1.000
_cell.angle_alpha   90.00
_cell.angle_beta   90.00
_cell.angle_gamma   90.00
#
_symmetry.space_group_name_H-M   'P 1'
#
loop_
_entity.id
_entity.type
_entity.pdbx_description
1 polymer ?
#
loop_
_entity_poly.entity_id
_entity_poly.type
_entity_poly.pdbx_seq_one_letter_code
_entity_poly.pdbx_strand_id
1 'polypeptide(L)' 'MVANNSLFINEKGTGVFTVEPAHSTSPLHTSSTQAAAIAWAKANHPDKPLHVARVRHLSDKNKPDHWRRV' A
#
# COMPACT_ATOMS: atom_id res chain seq x y z
N MET A 1 16.61 3.13 15.63
CA MET A 1 15.60 3.64 14.67
C MET A 1 15.00 2.43 13.96
N VAL A 2 13.73 2.10 14.21
CA VAL A 2 13.05 1.06 13.41
C VAL A 2 12.68 1.73 12.09
N ALA A 3 13.31 1.31 11.00
CA ALA A 3 12.92 1.77 9.66
C ALA A 3 11.44 1.40 9.44
N ASN A 4 10.65 2.33 8.90
CA ASN A 4 9.25 2.05 8.61
C ASN A 4 9.17 0.97 7.52
N ASN A 5 8.87 -0.27 7.93
CA ASN A 5 8.78 -1.40 7.00
C ASN A 5 7.34 -1.68 6.54
N SER A 6 6.45 -0.69 6.68
CA SER A 6 5.05 -0.83 6.28
C SER A 6 4.90 -0.92 4.76
N LEU A 7 3.82 -1.57 4.35
CA LEU A 7 3.33 -1.61 2.97
C LEU A 7 2.13 -0.68 2.81
N PHE A 8 2.05 -0.06 1.65
CA PHE A 8 1.04 0.93 1.30
C PHE A 8 0.37 0.52 0.00
N ILE A 9 -0.97 0.47 0.01
CA ILE A 9 -1.80 0.18 -1.15
C ILE A 9 -2.49 1.46 -1.58
N ASN A 10 -2.26 1.89 -2.81
CA ASN A 10 -2.90 3.05 -3.41
C ASN A 10 -3.40 2.75 -4.84
N GLU A 11 -4.39 3.53 -5.27
CA GLU A 11 -4.90 3.51 -6.63
C GLU A 11 -4.10 4.52 -7.49
N LYS A 12 -3.45 4.05 -8.57
CA LYS A 12 -2.62 4.86 -9.49
C LYS A 12 -3.34 5.32 -10.75
N GLY A 13 -4.63 5.04 -10.84
CA GLY A 13 -5.48 5.25 -12.00
C GLY A 13 -6.67 4.32 -11.90
N THR A 14 -7.64 4.46 -12.80
CA THR A 14 -8.91 3.74 -12.71
C THR A 14 -8.71 2.23 -12.63
N GLY A 15 -8.93 1.65 -11.44
CA GLY A 15 -8.84 0.20 -11.23
C GLY A 15 -7.43 -0.38 -11.19
N VAL A 16 -6.38 0.43 -11.01
CA VAL A 16 -5.00 -0.06 -10.86
C VAL A 16 -4.51 0.18 -9.44
N PHE A 17 -4.30 -0.89 -8.68
CA PHE A 17 -3.84 -0.86 -7.31
C PHE A 17 -2.40 -1.33 -7.20
N THR A 18 -1.55 -0.55 -6.55
CA THR A 18 -0.13 -0.87 -6.35
C THR A 18 0.17 -1.12 -4.88
N VAL A 19 1.03 -2.09 -4.60
CA VAL A 19 1.62 -2.34 -3.27
C VAL A 19 3.02 -1.76 -3.27
N GLU A 20 3.27 -0.76 -2.43
CA GLU A 20 4.56 -0.06 -2.35
C GLU A 20 5.12 -0.08 -0.92
N PRO A 21 6.45 -0.13 -0.74
CA PRO A 21 7.05 0.01 0.58
C PRO A 21 7.04 1.48 1.04
N ALA A 22 7.25 1.73 2.34
CA ALA A 22 7.24 3.07 2.92
C ALA A 22 8.21 4.06 2.26
N HIS A 23 9.36 3.58 1.79
CA HIS A 23 10.48 4.41 1.33
C HIS A 23 10.75 4.34 -0.18
N SER A 24 9.84 3.76 -0.97
CA SER A 24 9.95 3.75 -2.43
C SER A 24 8.59 3.91 -3.08
N THR A 25 8.54 4.59 -4.22
CA THR A 25 7.35 4.68 -5.10
C THR A 25 7.31 3.57 -6.14
N SER A 26 8.34 2.72 -6.20
CA SER A 26 8.35 1.56 -7.08
C SER A 26 7.42 0.48 -6.51
N PRO A 27 6.42 0.03 -7.27
CA PRO A 27 5.51 -1.02 -6.81
C PRO A 27 6.23 -2.36 -6.71
N LEU A 28 6.00 -3.08 -5.62
CA LEU A 28 6.37 -4.49 -5.48
C LEU A 28 5.39 -5.38 -6.23
N HIS A 29 4.13 -4.93 -6.35
CA HIS A 29 3.06 -5.63 -7.03
C HIS A 29 1.99 -4.67 -7.53
N THR A 30 1.30 -5.07 -8.61
CA THR A 30 0.18 -4.35 -9.22
C THR A 30 -0.98 -5.31 -9.42
N SER A 31 -2.20 -4.85 -9.12
CA SER A 31 -3.44 -5.62 -9.19
C SER A 31 -4.58 -4.78 -9.75
N SER A 32 -5.58 -5.43 -10.34
CA SER A 32 -6.81 -4.81 -10.83
C SER A 32 -7.83 -4.50 -9.72
N THR A 33 -7.63 -5.05 -8.53
CA THR A 33 -8.50 -4.79 -7.38
C THR A 33 -7.72 -4.57 -6.10
N GLN A 34 -8.27 -3.75 -5.21
CA GLN A 34 -7.72 -3.53 -3.87
C GLN A 34 -7.67 -4.84 -3.06
N ALA A 35 -8.70 -5.68 -3.20
CA ALA A 35 -8.77 -6.95 -2.49
C ALA A 35 -7.63 -7.89 -2.88
N ALA A 36 -7.32 -8.02 -4.17
CA ALA A 36 -6.19 -8.83 -4.62
C ALA A 36 -4.84 -8.22 -4.22
N ALA A 37 -4.70 -6.90 -4.20
CA ALA A 37 -3.49 -6.25 -3.66
C ALA A 37 -3.28 -6.55 -2.16
N ILE A 38 -4.35 -6.51 -1.37
CA ILE A 38 -4.33 -6.88 0.06
C ILE A 38 -3.97 -8.36 0.23
N ALA A 39 -4.62 -9.24 -0.52
CA ALA A 39 -4.38 -10.68 -0.46
C ALA A 39 -2.91 -11.01 -0.79
N TRP A 40 -2.38 -10.41 -1.86
CA TRP A 40 -0.98 -10.55 -2.24
C TRP A 40 -0.03 -10.07 -1.14
N ALA A 41 -0.30 -8.89 -0.54
CA ALA A 41 0.54 -8.34 0.51
C ALA A 41 0.56 -9.22 1.76
N LYS A 42 -0.61 -9.73 2.19
CA LYS A 42 -0.71 -10.64 3.34
C LYS A 42 -0.04 -11.99 3.09
N ALA A 43 -0.07 -12.50 1.85
CA ALA A 43 0.57 -13.76 1.50
C ALA A 43 2.10 -13.66 1.40
N ASN A 44 2.63 -12.56 0.84
CA ASN A 44 4.07 -12.40 0.58
C ASN A 44 4.82 -11.66 1.69
N HIS A 45 4.12 -10.87 2.50
CA HIS A 45 4.69 -10.04 3.55
C HIS A 45 3.85 -10.10 4.83
N PRO A 46 3.68 -11.29 5.44
CA PRO A 46 2.79 -11.50 6.58
C PRO A 46 3.16 -10.65 7.81
N ASP A 47 4.45 -10.34 7.99
CA ASP A 47 4.96 -9.61 9.16
C ASP A 47 4.93 -8.08 8.99
N LYS A 48 4.57 -7.58 7.81
CA LYS A 48 4.61 -6.13 7.52
C LYS A 48 3.26 -5.47 7.82
N PRO A 49 3.24 -4.34 8.56
CA PRO A 49 2.02 -3.55 8.70
C PRO A 49 1.52 -3.09 7.33
N LEU A 50 0.23 -3.29 7.07
CA LEU A 50 -0.39 -2.95 5.79
C LEU A 50 -1.34 -1.77 5.94
N HIS A 51 -1.25 -0.83 5.00
CA HIS A 51 -2.09 0.35 4.95
C HIS A 51 -2.71 0.50 3.57
N VAL A 52 -3.97 0.92 3.52
CA VAL A 52 -4.71 1.23 2.30
C VAL A 52 -5.05 2.70 2.27
N ALA A 53 -4.87 3.35 1.12
CA ALA A 53 -5.22 4.75 0.93
C ALA A 53 -6.73 4.96 1.11
N ARG A 54 -7.11 5.97 1.90
CA ARG A 54 -8.50 6.44 2.02
C ARG A 54 -8.88 7.41 0.91
N VAL A 55 -7.88 8.10 0.38
CA VAL A 55 -8.04 9.14 -0.64
C VAL A 55 -7.53 8.60 -1.98
N ARG A 56 -8.25 8.88 -3.07
CA ARG A 56 -7.81 8.53 -4.43
C ARG A 56 -6.52 9.28 -4.78
N HIS A 57 -5.66 8.65 -5.57
CA HIS A 57 -4.40 9.22 -6.06
C HIS A 57 -3.42 9.68 -4.96
N LEU A 58 -3.47 9.05 -3.79
CA LEU A 58 -2.59 9.37 -2.68
C LEU A 58 -1.15 8.85 -2.92
N SER A 59 -0.20 9.77 -2.95
CA SER A 59 1.24 9.49 -3.04
C SER A 59 1.99 9.78 -1.73
N ASP A 60 1.43 10.62 -0.86
CA ASP A 60 2.08 11.05 0.38
C ASP A 60 1.86 10.03 1.52
N LYS A 61 2.92 9.26 1.81
CA LYS A 61 2.96 8.24 2.86
C LYS A 61 3.22 8.81 4.26
N ASN A 62 3.54 10.11 4.36
CA ASN A 62 3.85 10.77 5.63
C ASN A 62 2.62 11.39 6.30
N LYS A 63 1.42 11.16 5.77
CA LYS A 63 0.14 11.66 6.32
C LYS A 63 -0.72 10.51 6.83
N PRO A 64 -0.56 10.06 8.09
CA PRO A 64 -1.22 8.86 8.63
C PRO A 64 -2.75 8.87 8.46
N ASP A 65 -3.40 10.02 8.58
CA ASP A 65 -4.87 10.16 8.47
C ASP A 65 -5.42 9.77 7.10
N HIS A 66 -4.58 9.82 6.06
CA HIS A 66 -4.95 9.43 4.71
C HIS A 66 -4.89 7.91 4.50
N TRP A 67 -4.44 7.16 5.50
CA TRP A 67 -4.20 5.72 5.43
C TRP A 67 -5.07 4.97 6.45
N ARG A 68 -5.57 3.80 6.05
CA ARG A 68 -6.29 2.87 6.91
C ARG A 68 -5.46 1.60 7.08
N ARG A 69 -5.20 1.20 8.32
CA ARG A 69 -4.57 -0.09 8.63
C ARG A 69 -5.50 -1.27 8.28
N VAL A 70 -4.95 -2.37 7.78
CA VAL A 70 -5.68 -3.58 7.31
C VAL A 70 -5.04 -4.87 7.82
#